data_AF-A0A2V1JSX0-F1
#
_entry.id   AF-A0A2V1JSX0-F1
#
_cell.length_a   1.000
_cell.length_b   1.000
_cell.length_c   1.000
_cell.angle_alpha   90.00
_cell.angle_beta   90.00
_cell.angle_gamma   90.00
#
_symmetry.space_group_name_H-M   'P 1'
#
loop_
_entity.id
_entity.type
_entity.pdbx_description
1 polymer ?
#
loop_
_entity_poly.entity_id
_entity_poly.type
_entity_poly.pdbx_seq_one_letter_code
_entity_poly.pdbx_strand_id
1 'polypeptide(L)' 'MEELFARLDGILNNMEDPDISLEDAFSLYEQGMKDIRSCNEKLDLVEKKMMVIAEDGTEVPFA' A
#
# COMPACT_ATOMS: atom_id res chain seq x y z
N MET A 1 0.87 -0.04 9.14
CA MET A 1 0.38 0.95 8.15
C MET A 1 1.17 2.25 8.28
N GLU A 2 1.35 2.78 9.49
CA GLU A 2 2.15 3.99 9.75
C GLU A 2 3.56 3.95 9.15
N GLU A 3 4.30 2.84 9.28
CA GLU A 3 5.62 2.69 8.65
C GLU A 3 5.60 2.80 7.12
N LEU A 4 4.53 2.35 6.47
CA LEU A 4 4.40 2.45 5.02
C LEU A 4 4.19 3.92 4.61
N PHE A 5 3.32 4.63 5.34
CA PHE A 5 3.09 6.05 5.08
C PHE A 5 4.35 6.88 5.33
N ALA A 6 5.05 6.65 6.45
CA ALA A 6 6.32 7.31 6.74
C ALA A 6 7.36 7.09 5.63
N ARG A 7 7.36 5.91 5.02
CA ARG A 7 8.25 5.59 3.91
C ARG A 7 7.81 6.24 2.59
N LEU A 8 6.52 6.29 2.30
CA LEU A 8 5.99 7.02 1.14
C LEU A 8 6.27 8.52 1.26
N ASP A 9 6.13 9.11 2.45
CA ASP A 9 6.49 10.51 2.72
C ASP A 9 7.99 10.74 2.49
N GLY A 10 8.85 9.81 2.90
CA GLY A 10 10.28 9.85 2.61
C GLY A 10 10.57 9.81 1.10
N ILE A 11 9.84 8.99 0.34
CA ILE A 11 9.96 8.93 -1.12
C ILE A 11 9.54 10.28 -1.74
N LEU A 12 8.41 10.84 -1.31
CA LEU A 12 7.91 12.13 -1.80
C LEU A 12 8.91 13.27 -1.50
N ASN A 13 9.43 13.34 -0.27
CA ASN A 13 10.43 14.33 0.10
C ASN A 13 11.68 14.27 -0.78
N ASN A 14 12.14 13.06 -1.14
CA ASN A 14 13.28 12.90 -2.05
C ASN A 14 12.93 13.29 -3.49
N MET A 15 11.69 13.04 -3.94
CA MET A 15 11.23 13.44 -5.28
C MET A 15 11.02 14.95 -5.43
N GLU A 16 10.84 15.68 -4.33
CA GLU A 16 10.76 17.14 -4.31
C GLU A 16 12.13 17.84 -4.38
N ASP A 17 13.23 17.08 -4.27
CA ASP A 17 14.57 17.62 -4.42
C ASP A 17 14.78 18.14 -5.85
N PRO A 18 15.07 19.45 -6.04
CA PRO A 18 15.28 20.03 -7.37
C PRO A 18 16.51 19.49 -8.10
N ASP A 19 17.46 18.88 -7.39
CA ASP A 19 18.69 18.30 -7.94
C ASP A 19 18.55 16.80 -8.28
N ILE A 20 17.36 16.21 -8.07
CA ILE A 20 17.13 14.79 -8.36
C ILE A 20 17.32 14.48 -9.86
N SER A 21 18.04 13.39 -10.13
CA SER A 21 18.14 12.89 -11.51
C SER A 21 16.83 12.24 -11.95
N LEU A 22 16.57 12.27 -13.26
CA LEU A 22 15.38 11.61 -13.81
C LEU A 22 15.37 10.10 -13.51
N GLU A 23 16.54 9.45 -13.54
CA GLU A 23 16.68 8.02 -13.25
C GLU A 23 16.35 7.70 -11.79
N ASP A 24 16.82 8.54 -10.85
CA ASP A 24 16.50 8.41 -9.44
C ASP A 24 15.02 8.67 -9.18
N ALA A 25 14.44 9.68 -9.83
CA ALA A 25 13.00 9.97 -9.73
C ALA A 25 12.14 8.80 -10.23
N PHE A 26 12.52 8.16 -11.33
CA PHE A 26 11.85 6.95 -11.82
C PHE A 26 11.99 5.78 -10.85
N SER A 27 13.18 5.59 -10.27
CA SER A 27 13.43 4.52 -9.29
C SER A 27 12.59 4.72 -8.03
N LEU A 28 12.52 5.95 -7.52
CA LEU A 28 11.69 6.33 -6.38
C LEU A 28 10.19 6.15 -6.68
N TYR A 29 9.74 6.52 -7.87
CA TYR A 29 8.36 6.31 -8.31
C TYR A 29 8.00 4.81 -8.36
N GLU A 30 8.85 3.98 -8.97
CA GLU A 30 8.65 2.53 -9.03
C GLU A 30 8.61 1.92 -7.62
N GLN A 31 9.49 2.39 -6.74
CA GLN A 31 9.53 1.98 -5.35
C GLN A 31 8.21 2.31 -4.62
N GLY A 32 7.73 3.54 -4.73
CA GLY A 32 6.46 3.96 -4.12
C GLY A 32 5.26 3.16 -4.66
N MET A 33 5.24 2.85 -5.96
CA MET A 33 4.20 2.03 -6.57
C MET A 33 4.17 0.60 -6.02
N LYS A 34 5.35 -0.01 -5.80
CA LYS A 34 5.45 -1.35 -5.17
C LYS A 34 4.90 -1.33 -3.74
N ASP A 35 5.11 -0.24 -3.03
CA ASP A 35 4.72 -0.10 -1.62
C ASP A 35 3.22 0.01 -1.45
N ILE A 36 2.61 0.87 -2.26
CA ILE A 36 1.15 1.00 -2.33
C ILE A 36 0.52 -0.34 -2.68
N ARG A 37 1.08 -1.06 -3.66
CA ARG A 37 0.59 -2.39 -4.05
C ARG A 37 0.66 -3.38 -2.89
N SER A 38 1.80 -3.45 -2.20
CA SER A 38 1.95 -4.34 -1.05
C SER A 38 0.99 -4.01 0.10
N CYS A 39 0.69 -2.73 0.29
CA CYS A 39 -0.30 -2.32 1.29
C CYS A 39 -1.71 -2.78 0.92
N ASN A 40 -2.11 -2.59 -0.34
CA ASN A 40 -3.41 -3.07 -0.82
C ASN A 40 -3.54 -4.59 -0.66
N GLU A 41 -2.49 -5.35 -1.00
CA GLU A 41 -2.51 -6.81 -0.80
C GLU A 41 -2.68 -7.22 0.67
N LYS A 42 -2.08 -6.47 1.60
CA LYS A 42 -2.26 -6.71 3.04
C LYS A 42 -3.67 -6.35 3.50
N LEU A 43 -4.24 -5.26 2.99
CA LEU A 43 -5.62 -4.85 3.29
C LEU A 43 -6.62 -5.89 2.78
N ASP A 44 -6.48 -6.34 1.53
CA ASP A 44 -7.30 -7.41 0.95
C ASP A 44 -7.26 -8.70 1.80
N LEU A 45 -6.08 -9.07 2.31
CA LEU A 45 -5.93 -10.24 3.18
C LEU A 45 -6.68 -10.06 4.49
N VAL A 46 -6.60 -8.86 5.09
CA VAL A 46 -7.32 -8.55 6.33
C VAL A 46 -8.82 -8.56 6.08
N GLU A 47 -9.29 -7.94 5.00
CA GLU A 47 -10.70 -7.94 4.60
C GLU A 47 -11.23 -9.37 4.46
N LYS A 48 -10.54 -10.23 3.71
CA LYS A 48 -10.92 -11.65 3.56
C LYS A 48 -10.94 -12.40 4.90
N LYS A 49 -10.01 -12.13 5.81
CA LYS A 49 -10.00 -12.74 7.15
C LYS A 49 -11.11 -12.23 8.06
N MET A 50 -11.64 -11.04 7.77
CA MET A 50 -12.81 -10.49 8.44
C MET A 50 -14.11 -10.98 7.79
N MET A 51 -14.10 -11.85 6.78
CA MET A 51 -15.32 -12.46 6.26
C MET A 51 -15.68 -13.73 7.06
N VAL A 52 -16.95 -13.90 7.38
CA VAL A 52 -17.51 -15.13 7.95
C VAL A 52 -18.54 -15.74 7.00
N ILE A 53 -18.72 -17.05 7.10
CA ILE A 53 -19.75 -17.76 6.34
C ILE A 53 -21.06 -17.73 7.14
N ALA A 54 -22.09 -17.13 6.56
CA ALA A 54 -23.44 -17.12 7.10
C ALA A 54 -24.13 -18.50 6.95
N GLU A 55 -25.26 -18.70 7.62
CA GLU A 55 -25.97 -20.00 7.60
C GLU A 55 -26.44 -20.43 6.20
N ASP A 56 -26.65 -19.47 5.29
CA ASP A 56 -27.02 -19.71 3.89
C ASP A 56 -25.82 -19.99 2.96
N GLY A 57 -24.61 -20.02 3.52
CA GLY A 57 -23.37 -20.26 2.79
C GLY A 57 -22.77 -19.02 2.12
N THR A 58 -23.33 -17.82 2.32
CA THR A 58 -22.76 -16.58 1.80
C THR A 58 -21.64 -16.03 2.69
N GLU A 59 -20.63 -15.40 2.08
CA GLU A 59 -19.60 -14.67 2.83
C GLU A 59 -20.11 -13.28 3.21
N VAL A 60 -20.10 -12.95 4.50
CA VAL A 60 -20.51 -11.64 5.03
C VAL A 60 -19.41 -11.05 5.91
N PRO A 61 -19.28 -9.71 5.99
CA PRO A 61 -18.34 -9.08 6.91
C PRO A 61 -18.63 -9.47 8.37
N PHE A 62 -17.57 -9.75 9.12
CA PHE A 62 -17.57 -9.94 10.56
C PHE A 62 -17.89 -8.58 11.21
N ALA A 63 -19.14 -8.43 11.63
CA ALA A 63 -19.68 -7.24 12.30
C ALA A 63 -19.56 -7.35 13.82
#